data_AF-A0A3E0R295-F1
#
_entry.id   AF-A0A3E0R295-F1
#
_cell.length_a   1.000
_cell.length_b   1.000
_cell.length_c   1.000
_cell.angle_alpha   90.00
_cell.angle_beta   90.00
_cell.angle_gamma   90.00
#
_symmetry.space_group_name_H-M   'P 1'
#
loop_
_entity.id
_entity.type
_entity.pdbx_description
1 polymer ?
#
loop_
_entity_poly.entity_id
_entity_poly.type
_entity_poly.pdbx_seq_one_letter_code
_entity_poly.pdbx_strand_id
1 'polypeptide(L)'
;MDEIGYFAPDLLDGIIRYYRDITLPDGGLPFVFKSASEYPHAPWWKVERDDAPSINPTGNVIAILYKQRVRTDIFGEEWFQKNVAFIWRFFENEQPEGYYDGVNWLAFLQHTPDRELAERHRPKVDAWLARPGTIVRDANASGFVQKVLDWAPHPDIYAAKFVTESEVREHLEALVRLQREDGGWPIHWQTVSPGAELAWRGWITVERLKTLRAYGVI
;
A
#
# COMPACT_ATOMS: atom_id res chain seq x y z
N MET A 1 -6.22 13.59 1.50
CA MET A 1 -5.33 14.58 0.83
C MET A 1 -5.07 14.16 -0.59
N ASP A 2 -4.40 13.03 -0.81
CA ASP A 2 -4.04 12.56 -2.15
C ASP A 2 -5.25 12.28 -3.07
N GLU A 3 -6.25 11.53 -2.56
CA GLU A 3 -7.50 11.19 -3.26
C GLU A 3 -8.28 12.41 -3.79
N ILE A 4 -8.15 13.57 -3.14
CA ILE A 4 -8.84 14.81 -3.53
C ILE A 4 -7.89 15.81 -4.22
N GLY A 5 -6.66 15.39 -4.52
CA GLY A 5 -5.64 16.24 -5.15
C GLY A 5 -5.22 17.45 -4.33
N TYR A 6 -5.45 17.43 -3.02
CA TYR A 6 -5.20 18.57 -2.14
C TYR A 6 -4.37 18.19 -0.91
N PHE A 7 -3.17 18.77 -0.85
CA PHE A 7 -2.23 18.61 0.25
C PHE A 7 -2.13 19.92 1.03
N ALA A 8 -2.89 20.01 2.13
CA ALA A 8 -2.92 21.21 2.96
C ALA A 8 -1.55 21.45 3.64
N PRO A 9 -0.92 22.63 3.45
CA PRO A 9 0.40 22.93 4.00
C PRO A 9 0.52 22.69 5.51
N ASP A 10 -0.43 23.19 6.31
CA ASP A 10 -0.37 23.09 7.77
C ASP A 10 -0.50 21.64 8.28
N LEU A 11 -1.30 20.83 7.58
CA LEU A 11 -1.43 19.41 7.87
C LEU A 11 -0.15 18.64 7.49
N LEU A 12 0.44 19.00 6.34
CA LEU A 12 1.73 18.44 5.93
C LEU A 12 2.82 18.74 6.96
N ASP A 13 2.90 19.95 7.49
CA ASP A 13 3.92 20.33 8.48
C ASP A 13 3.83 19.46 9.75
N GLY A 14 2.61 19.17 10.20
CA GLY A 14 2.37 18.23 11.32
C GLY A 14 2.79 16.80 10.99
N ILE A 15 2.45 16.31 9.80
CA ILE A 15 2.81 14.96 9.33
C ILE A 15 4.33 14.81 9.16
N ILE A 16 4.98 15.80 8.55
CA ILE A 16 6.42 15.86 8.34
C ILE A 16 7.16 15.85 9.68
N ARG A 17 6.73 16.69 10.64
CA ARG A 17 7.30 16.71 11.99
C ARG A 17 7.19 15.33 12.64
N TYR A 18 6.02 14.70 12.57
CA TYR A 18 5.84 13.35 13.12
C TYR A 18 6.78 12.33 12.48
N TYR A 19 6.83 12.23 11.14
CA TYR A 19 7.71 11.27 10.47
C TYR A 19 9.20 11.54 10.68
N ARG A 20 9.60 12.81 10.79
CA ARG A 20 10.94 13.19 11.20
C ARG A 20 11.26 12.62 12.58
N ASP A 21 10.36 12.82 13.56
CA ASP A 21 10.57 12.40 14.94
C ASP A 21 10.63 10.87 15.11
N ILE A 22 9.95 10.11 14.24
CA ILE A 22 9.88 8.64 14.33
C ILE A 22 10.79 7.90 13.35
N THR A 23 11.58 8.62 12.55
CA THR A 23 12.56 8.00 11.66
C THR A 23 13.66 7.34 12.47
N LEU A 24 13.94 6.06 12.21
CA LEU A 24 14.97 5.31 12.90
C LEU A 24 16.38 5.82 12.53
N PRO A 25 17.41 5.59 13.38
CA PRO A 25 18.75 6.17 13.20
C PRO A 25 19.38 5.95 11.82
N ASP A 26 19.15 4.77 11.22
CA ASP A 26 19.65 4.37 9.91
C ASP A 26 18.61 4.50 8.78
N GLY A 27 17.46 5.12 9.07
CA GLY A 27 16.31 5.24 8.18
C GLY A 27 15.33 4.08 8.28
N GLY A 28 14.15 4.30 7.72
CA GLY A 28 13.00 3.43 7.90
C GLY A 28 12.14 3.85 9.07
N LEU A 29 10.87 3.47 8.99
CA LEU A 29 9.88 3.66 10.04
C LEU A 29 9.59 2.31 10.71
N PRO A 30 9.20 2.30 12.00
CA PRO A 30 8.62 1.11 12.60
C PRO A 30 7.32 0.72 11.90
N PHE A 31 7.05 -0.59 11.79
CA PHE A 31 5.76 -1.08 11.31
C PHE A 31 4.61 -0.59 12.21
N VAL A 32 4.82 -0.69 13.53
CA VAL A 32 3.96 -0.20 14.58
C VAL A 32 4.81 0.00 15.85
N PHE A 33 4.39 0.88 16.76
CA PHE A 33 5.06 1.06 18.05
C PHE A 33 4.68 -0.05 19.04
N LYS A 34 5.60 -0.43 19.93
CA LYS A 34 5.33 -1.43 20.98
C LYS A 34 4.16 -1.04 21.87
N SER A 35 3.98 0.26 22.10
CA SER A 35 2.89 0.84 22.90
C SER A 35 1.51 0.52 22.35
N ALA A 36 1.36 0.11 21.07
CA ALA A 36 0.09 -0.39 20.55
C ALA A 36 -0.43 -1.60 21.33
N SER A 37 0.46 -2.40 21.92
CA SER A 37 0.10 -3.57 22.74
C SER A 37 -0.61 -3.19 24.04
N GLU A 38 -0.52 -1.93 24.48
CA GLU A 38 -1.14 -1.44 25.72
C GLU A 38 -2.63 -1.11 25.56
N TYR A 39 -3.15 -1.08 24.33
CA TYR A 39 -4.52 -0.70 24.01
C TYR A 39 -5.22 -1.78 23.16
N PRO A 40 -6.55 -1.76 22.99
CA PRO A 40 -7.22 -2.65 22.03
C PRO A 40 -6.66 -2.46 20.61
N HIS A 41 -6.10 -3.51 20.02
CA HIS A 41 -5.41 -3.49 18.73
C HIS A 41 -5.71 -4.74 17.89
N ALA A 42 -5.37 -4.68 16.60
CA ALA A 42 -5.48 -5.84 15.72
C ALA A 42 -4.43 -6.91 16.06
N PRO A 43 -4.74 -8.23 15.96
CA PRO A 43 -3.80 -9.29 16.36
C PRO A 43 -2.42 -9.22 15.69
N TRP A 44 -2.35 -8.68 14.47
CA TRP A 44 -1.12 -8.51 13.69
C TRP A 44 -0.29 -7.27 14.06
N TRP A 45 -0.72 -6.44 15.02
CA TRP A 45 0.04 -5.30 15.54
C TRP A 45 0.83 -5.60 16.82
N LYS A 46 0.94 -6.88 17.20
CA LYS A 46 1.78 -7.32 18.30
C LYS A 46 3.23 -7.38 17.85
N VAL A 47 4.02 -6.39 18.25
CA VAL A 47 5.45 -6.33 17.97
C VAL A 47 6.25 -6.24 19.27
N GLU A 48 7.34 -7.02 19.33
CA GLU A 48 8.30 -6.98 20.44
C GLU A 48 9.29 -5.81 20.32
N ARG A 49 9.38 -5.24 19.12
CA ARG A 49 10.42 -4.31 18.66
C ARG A 49 9.83 -3.26 17.72
N ASP A 50 10.12 -1.99 17.98
CA ASP A 50 9.81 -0.82 17.15
C ASP A 50 11.08 -0.02 16.82
N ASP A 51 12.25 -0.61 17.10
CA ASP A 51 13.58 -0.12 16.74
C ASP A 51 14.09 -0.75 15.43
N ALA A 52 13.28 -1.60 14.79
CA ALA A 52 13.57 -2.25 13.52
C ALA A 52 12.78 -1.56 12.38
N PRO A 53 13.45 -1.21 11.26
CA PRO A 53 12.78 -0.56 10.15
C PRO A 53 11.91 -1.55 9.37
N SER A 54 10.79 -1.09 8.84
CA SER A 54 9.92 -1.87 7.97
C SER A 54 9.62 -1.15 6.67
N ILE A 55 9.61 -1.88 5.55
CA ILE A 55 9.21 -1.32 4.25
C ILE A 55 7.76 -0.86 4.24
N ASN A 56 6.89 -1.52 5.02
CA ASN A 56 5.53 -1.09 5.30
C ASN A 56 5.51 -0.48 6.71
N PRO A 57 5.28 0.85 6.87
CA PRO A 57 4.68 1.77 5.91
C PRO A 57 5.68 2.68 5.15
N THR A 58 6.99 2.52 5.37
CA THR A 58 8.00 3.47 4.89
C THR A 58 7.90 3.79 3.39
N GLY A 59 7.76 2.78 2.53
CA GLY A 59 7.73 2.96 1.08
C GLY A 59 6.58 3.86 0.61
N ASN A 60 5.36 3.61 1.10
CA ASN A 60 4.17 4.40 0.78
C ASN A 60 4.25 5.81 1.35
N VAL A 61 4.72 5.97 2.58
CA VAL A 61 4.88 7.30 3.20
C VAL A 61 5.81 8.16 2.35
N ILE A 62 7.00 7.65 2.00
CA ILE A 62 7.95 8.39 1.17
C ILE A 62 7.43 8.62 -0.25
N ALA A 63 6.72 7.65 -0.84
CA ALA A 63 6.06 7.81 -2.13
C ALA A 63 5.06 8.98 -2.15
N ILE A 64 4.19 9.06 -1.14
CA ILE A 64 3.20 10.14 -1.02
C ILE A 64 3.89 11.49 -0.78
N LEU A 65 4.95 11.52 0.03
CA LEU A 65 5.73 12.74 0.26
C LEU A 65 6.48 13.21 -1.00
N TYR A 66 6.91 12.31 -1.88
CA TYR A 66 7.39 12.70 -3.20
C TYR A 66 6.25 13.22 -4.10
N LYS A 67 5.07 12.60 -4.04
CA LYS A 67 3.91 12.95 -4.87
C LYS A 67 3.32 14.33 -4.56
N GLN A 68 3.28 14.74 -3.29
CA GLN A 68 2.56 15.95 -2.87
C GLN A 68 3.09 17.27 -3.44
N ARG A 69 4.39 17.40 -3.74
CA ARG A 69 5.04 18.57 -4.37
C ARG A 69 4.81 19.97 -3.75
N VAL A 70 4.16 20.08 -2.59
CA VAL A 70 3.96 21.31 -1.80
C VAL A 70 5.13 21.62 -0.86
N ARG A 71 5.68 20.58 -0.21
CA ARG A 71 6.84 20.64 0.68
C ARG A 71 7.99 19.83 0.08
N THR A 72 8.72 20.42 -0.85
CA THR A 72 9.84 19.75 -1.55
C THR A 72 11.18 20.01 -0.88
N ASP A 73 11.25 21.01 0.01
CA ASP A 73 12.39 21.35 0.84
C ASP A 73 12.83 20.18 1.72
N ILE A 74 11.87 19.39 2.21
CA ILE A 74 12.14 18.20 3.04
C ILE A 74 12.96 17.13 2.32
N PHE A 75 13.01 17.15 0.98
CA PHE A 75 13.76 16.14 0.23
C PHE A 75 15.26 16.22 0.54
N GLY A 76 15.80 17.39 0.90
CA GLY A 76 17.20 17.52 1.29
C GLY A 76 17.48 17.17 2.75
N GLU A 77 16.46 16.93 3.56
CA GLU A 77 16.64 16.70 4.99
C GLU A 77 17.16 15.29 5.29
N GLU A 78 17.99 15.18 6.33
CA GLU A 78 18.68 13.93 6.70
C GLU A 78 17.71 12.77 6.96
N TRP A 79 16.62 13.01 7.72
CA TRP A 79 15.63 11.97 8.02
C TRP A 79 14.98 11.42 6.74
N PHE A 80 14.69 12.29 5.76
CA PHE A 80 14.05 11.91 4.52
C PHE A 80 15.03 11.10 3.66
N GLN A 81 16.27 11.57 3.52
CA GLN A 81 17.33 10.87 2.79
C GLN A 81 17.65 9.50 3.39
N LYS A 82 17.64 9.38 4.73
CA LYS A 82 17.81 8.09 5.40
C LYS A 82 16.69 7.11 5.08
N ASN A 83 15.42 7.54 5.08
CA ASN A 83 14.30 6.69 4.68
C ASN A 83 14.40 6.25 3.21
N VAL A 84 14.78 7.15 2.31
CA VAL A 84 15.01 6.83 0.90
C VAL A 84 16.13 5.80 0.76
N ALA A 85 17.25 5.99 1.46
CA ALA A 85 18.36 5.04 1.47
C ALA A 85 17.96 3.68 2.05
N PHE A 86 17.12 3.64 3.09
CA PHE A 86 16.57 2.39 3.62
C PHE A 86 15.75 1.65 2.56
N ILE A 87 14.86 2.33 1.84
CA ILE A 87 14.04 1.69 0.80
C ILE A 87 14.93 1.10 -0.30
N TRP A 88 15.96 1.81 -0.75
CA TRP A 88 16.91 1.28 -1.72
C TRP A 88 17.70 0.08 -1.21
N ARG A 89 18.18 0.12 0.05
CA ARG A 89 18.83 -1.06 0.67
C ARG A 89 17.88 -2.25 0.75
N PHE A 90 16.59 -2.04 1.02
CA PHE A 90 15.59 -3.10 0.98
C PHE A 90 15.46 -3.67 -0.45
N PHE A 91 15.43 -2.83 -1.48
CA PHE A 91 15.45 -3.27 -2.89
C PHE A 91 16.71 -4.06 -3.26
N GLU A 92 17.84 -3.82 -2.61
CA GLU A 92 19.09 -4.56 -2.85
C GLU A 92 19.09 -5.90 -2.13
N ASN A 93 18.76 -5.91 -0.84
CA ASN A 93 19.03 -7.03 0.06
C ASN A 93 17.84 -7.94 0.31
N GLU A 94 16.61 -7.44 0.10
CA GLU A 94 15.39 -8.12 0.53
C GLU A 94 14.37 -8.25 -0.62
N GLN A 95 13.26 -8.94 -0.33
CA GLN A 95 12.09 -9.05 -1.20
C GLN A 95 10.83 -8.89 -0.34
N PRO A 96 9.73 -8.36 -0.89
CA PRO A 96 8.48 -8.25 -0.16
C PRO A 96 8.01 -9.61 0.34
N GLU A 97 7.61 -9.68 1.61
CA GLU A 97 7.05 -10.90 2.19
C GLU A 97 5.62 -11.18 1.68
N GLY A 98 4.92 -10.13 1.26
CA GLY A 98 3.57 -10.24 0.72
C GLY A 98 3.04 -8.93 0.13
N TYR A 99 1.72 -8.85 0.04
CA TYR A 99 1.02 -7.74 -0.61
C TYR A 99 1.42 -6.36 -0.06
N TYR A 100 1.40 -6.19 1.26
CA TYR A 100 1.60 -4.88 1.88
C TYR A 100 3.01 -4.33 1.64
N ASP A 101 4.02 -5.18 1.68
CA ASP A 101 5.38 -4.78 1.31
C ASP A 101 5.48 -4.47 -0.18
N GLY A 102 4.84 -5.29 -1.03
CA GLY A 102 4.85 -5.14 -2.48
C GLY A 102 4.23 -3.83 -2.95
N VAL A 103 3.10 -3.41 -2.36
CA VAL A 103 2.49 -2.11 -2.70
C VAL A 103 3.34 -0.92 -2.24
N ASN A 104 4.08 -1.05 -1.13
CA ASN A 104 5.05 -0.03 -0.70
C ASN A 104 6.20 0.10 -1.70
N TRP A 105 6.71 -1.02 -2.24
CA TRP A 105 7.67 -1.04 -3.34
C TRP A 105 7.15 -0.33 -4.59
N LEU A 106 5.96 -0.72 -5.04
CA LEU A 106 5.36 -0.17 -6.26
C LEU A 106 5.11 1.32 -6.15
N ALA A 107 4.54 1.78 -5.03
CA ALA A 107 4.30 3.19 -4.79
C ALA A 107 5.59 4.01 -4.81
N PHE A 108 6.65 3.53 -4.16
CA PHE A 108 7.93 4.23 -4.14
C PHE A 108 8.54 4.35 -5.54
N LEU A 109 8.61 3.27 -6.32
CA LEU A 109 9.15 3.31 -7.69
C LEU A 109 8.31 4.17 -8.63
N GLN A 110 7.00 4.29 -8.38
CA GLN A 110 6.12 5.16 -9.15
C GLN A 110 6.43 6.64 -8.90
N HIS A 111 6.77 7.02 -7.68
CA HIS A 111 6.85 8.43 -7.28
C HIS A 111 8.26 8.96 -7.01
N THR A 112 9.27 8.10 -6.89
CA THR A 112 10.66 8.53 -6.69
C THR A 112 11.16 9.39 -7.86
N PRO A 113 11.92 10.47 -7.59
CA PRO A 113 12.52 11.30 -8.63
C PRO A 113 13.70 10.61 -9.33
N ASP A 114 14.34 9.63 -8.69
CA ASP A 114 15.43 8.86 -9.30
C ASP A 114 14.87 7.79 -10.25
N ARG A 115 14.51 8.24 -11.46
CA ARG A 115 13.92 7.38 -12.48
C ARG A 115 14.88 6.32 -12.97
N GLU A 116 16.16 6.64 -13.12
CA GLU A 116 17.17 5.70 -13.61
C GLU A 116 17.36 4.54 -12.63
N LEU A 117 17.47 4.82 -11.32
CA LEU A 117 17.55 3.78 -10.31
C LEU A 117 16.25 2.98 -10.22
N ALA A 118 15.09 3.64 -10.32
CA ALA A 118 13.82 2.93 -10.37
C ALA A 118 13.73 1.94 -11.53
N GLU A 119 14.13 2.33 -12.75
CA GLU A 119 14.15 1.45 -13.92
C GLU A 119 15.11 0.26 -13.72
N ARG A 120 16.27 0.47 -13.08
CA ARG A 120 17.22 -0.62 -12.77
C ARG A 120 16.63 -1.70 -11.86
N HIS A 121 15.71 -1.34 -10.98
CA HIS A 121 15.05 -2.30 -10.08
C HIS A 121 13.78 -2.94 -10.66
N ARG A 122 13.23 -2.45 -11.78
CA ARG A 122 12.02 -3.02 -12.38
C ARG A 122 12.10 -4.51 -12.70
N PRO A 123 13.21 -5.06 -13.25
CA PRO A 123 13.29 -6.50 -13.49
C PRO A 123 13.13 -7.34 -12.21
N LYS A 124 13.60 -6.85 -11.05
CA LYS A 124 13.42 -7.53 -9.76
C LYS A 124 11.96 -7.53 -9.33
N VAL A 125 11.28 -6.40 -9.49
CA VAL A 125 9.84 -6.28 -9.21
C VAL A 125 9.03 -7.18 -10.14
N ASP A 126 9.41 -7.24 -11.41
CA ASP A 126 8.74 -8.06 -12.40
C ASP A 126 8.86 -9.54 -12.09
N ALA A 127 10.07 -9.98 -11.75
CA ALA A 127 10.31 -11.34 -11.33
C ALA A 127 9.54 -11.69 -10.04
N TRP A 128 9.28 -10.74 -9.15
CA TRP A 128 8.51 -10.98 -7.93
C TRP A 128 6.99 -11.04 -8.18
N LEU A 129 6.44 -10.11 -8.95
CA LEU A 129 5.01 -10.11 -9.34
C LEU A 129 4.62 -11.32 -10.18
N ALA A 130 5.54 -11.82 -11.01
CA ALA A 130 5.33 -13.00 -11.84
C ALA A 130 5.37 -14.33 -11.05
N ARG A 131 5.77 -14.34 -9.78
CA ARG A 131 5.84 -15.58 -8.99
C ARG A 131 4.45 -16.18 -8.76
N PRO A 132 4.33 -17.52 -8.84
CA PRO A 132 3.13 -18.21 -8.39
C PRO A 132 2.79 -17.83 -6.95
N GLY A 133 1.54 -17.46 -6.69
CA GLY A 133 1.05 -17.10 -5.36
C GLY A 133 1.13 -15.61 -5.00
N THR A 134 1.92 -14.79 -5.71
CA THR A 134 1.94 -13.33 -5.46
C THR A 134 0.61 -12.68 -5.82
N ILE A 135 0.09 -12.99 -7.02
CA ILE A 135 -1.24 -12.59 -7.48
C ILE A 135 -2.12 -13.84 -7.50
N VAL A 136 -3.14 -13.88 -6.64
CA VAL A 136 -4.11 -14.98 -6.62
C VAL A 136 -5.08 -14.81 -7.78
N ARG A 137 -5.12 -15.83 -8.64
CA ARG A 137 -5.87 -15.83 -9.91
C ARG A 137 -7.25 -16.47 -9.82
N ASP A 138 -7.53 -17.20 -8.74
CA ASP A 138 -8.88 -17.70 -8.47
C ASP A 138 -9.73 -16.57 -7.89
N ALA A 139 -10.69 -16.08 -8.68
CA ALA A 139 -11.61 -15.02 -8.30
C ALA A 139 -12.46 -15.39 -7.06
N ASN A 140 -12.67 -16.68 -6.82
CA ASN A 140 -13.46 -17.20 -5.70
C ASN A 140 -12.60 -17.63 -4.50
N ALA A 141 -11.27 -17.45 -4.55
CA ALA A 141 -10.39 -17.82 -3.45
C ALA A 141 -10.84 -17.16 -2.14
N SER A 142 -10.82 -17.94 -1.06
CA SER A 142 -11.24 -17.51 0.28
C SER A 142 -10.02 -17.27 1.18
N GLY A 143 -10.27 -16.67 2.34
CA GLY A 143 -9.22 -16.32 3.30
C GLY A 143 -8.53 -15.00 2.97
N PHE A 144 -7.40 -14.78 3.65
CA PHE A 144 -6.61 -13.56 3.51
C PHE A 144 -5.63 -13.66 2.35
N VAL A 145 -6.14 -13.40 1.15
CA VAL A 145 -5.38 -13.47 -0.10
C VAL A 145 -5.65 -12.22 -0.94
N GLN A 146 -4.67 -11.84 -1.75
CA GLN A 146 -4.75 -10.66 -2.61
C GLN A 146 -4.86 -11.08 -4.07
N LYS A 147 -6.01 -10.75 -4.63
CA LYS A 147 -6.46 -11.20 -5.94
C LYS A 147 -6.07 -10.19 -7.01
N VAL A 148 -6.40 -10.51 -8.26
CA VAL A 148 -6.15 -9.67 -9.44
C VAL A 148 -6.53 -8.21 -9.22
N LEU A 149 -7.74 -7.92 -8.74
CA LEU A 149 -8.21 -6.53 -8.55
C LEU A 149 -7.64 -5.82 -7.32
N ASP A 150 -7.01 -6.55 -6.39
CA ASP A 150 -6.28 -5.92 -5.29
C ASP A 150 -4.91 -5.40 -5.78
N TRP A 151 -4.28 -6.13 -6.72
CA TRP A 151 -3.05 -5.70 -7.39
C TRP A 151 -3.28 -4.71 -8.54
N ALA A 152 -4.36 -4.91 -9.30
CA ALA A 152 -4.73 -4.12 -10.46
C ALA A 152 -6.13 -3.48 -10.27
N PRO A 153 -6.27 -2.49 -9.37
CA PRO A 153 -7.54 -1.82 -9.15
C PRO A 153 -7.94 -0.86 -10.30
N HIS A 154 -7.03 -0.54 -11.21
CA HIS A 154 -7.29 0.25 -12.42
C HIS A 154 -6.30 -0.15 -13.55
N PRO A 155 -6.65 0.02 -14.83
CA PRO A 155 -5.83 -0.46 -15.95
C PRO A 155 -4.44 0.20 -16.06
N ASP A 156 -4.30 1.45 -15.61
CA ASP A 156 -3.04 2.21 -15.73
C ASP A 156 -2.00 1.92 -14.63
N ILE A 157 -2.29 1.02 -13.68
CA ILE A 157 -1.34 0.69 -12.60
C ILE A 157 -0.27 -0.29 -13.10
N TYR A 158 0.95 -0.19 -12.56
CA TYR A 158 2.07 -1.01 -12.99
C TYR A 158 1.79 -2.52 -12.95
N ALA A 159 1.09 -2.99 -11.91
CA ALA A 159 0.81 -4.40 -11.74
C ALA A 159 -0.20 -4.95 -12.77
N ALA A 160 -0.96 -4.10 -13.47
CA ALA A 160 -1.90 -4.52 -14.51
C ALA A 160 -1.22 -5.29 -15.66
N LYS A 161 0.09 -5.11 -15.88
CA LYS A 161 0.84 -5.85 -16.90
C LYS A 161 1.01 -7.35 -16.63
N PHE A 162 0.72 -7.81 -15.40
CA PHE A 162 0.85 -9.22 -14.99
C PHE A 162 -0.47 -9.98 -14.99
N VAL A 163 -1.56 -9.32 -15.38
CA VAL A 163 -2.90 -9.91 -15.38
C VAL A 163 -3.49 -9.80 -16.78
N THR A 164 -4.24 -10.82 -17.17
CA THR A 164 -4.90 -10.88 -18.46
C THR A 164 -6.26 -10.19 -18.40
N GLU A 165 -6.76 -9.73 -19.55
CA GLU A 165 -8.10 -9.17 -19.66
C GLU A 165 -9.18 -10.15 -19.20
N SER A 166 -9.01 -11.45 -19.46
CA SER A 166 -9.91 -12.50 -18.99
C SER A 166 -9.92 -12.63 -17.47
N GLU A 167 -8.75 -12.62 -16.82
CA GLU A 167 -8.64 -12.66 -15.36
C GLU A 167 -9.30 -11.41 -14.74
N VAL A 168 -9.07 -10.23 -15.30
CA VAL A 168 -9.70 -8.98 -14.86
C VAL A 168 -11.22 -9.08 -14.98
N ARG A 169 -11.75 -9.51 -16.13
CA ARG A 169 -13.19 -9.69 -16.35
C ARG A 169 -13.81 -10.65 -15.33
N GLU A 170 -13.20 -11.81 -15.13
CA GLU A 170 -13.67 -12.81 -14.17
C GLU A 170 -13.73 -12.25 -12.73
N HIS A 171 -12.71 -11.49 -12.33
CA HIS A 171 -12.69 -10.87 -11.01
C HIS A 171 -13.67 -9.71 -10.88
N LEU A 172 -13.94 -8.94 -11.94
CA LEU A 172 -14.96 -7.89 -11.94
C LEU A 172 -16.36 -8.50 -11.78
N GLU A 173 -16.65 -9.60 -12.50
CA GLU A 173 -17.92 -10.31 -12.34
C GLU A 173 -18.08 -10.89 -10.92
N ALA A 174 -17.02 -11.49 -10.37
CA ALA A 174 -17.02 -11.97 -8.99
C ALA A 174 -17.22 -10.81 -7.99
N LEU A 175 -16.58 -9.66 -8.24
CA LEU A 175 -16.72 -8.48 -7.41
C LEU A 175 -18.17 -7.97 -7.42
N VAL A 176 -18.81 -7.84 -8.59
CA VAL A 176 -20.21 -7.41 -8.69
C VAL A 176 -21.14 -8.35 -7.93
N ARG A 177 -20.94 -9.67 -8.01
CA ARG A 177 -21.75 -10.66 -7.27
C ARG A 177 -21.60 -10.58 -5.75
N LEU A 178 -20.51 -9.99 -5.25
CA LEU A 178 -20.27 -9.82 -3.81
C LEU A 178 -20.95 -8.59 -3.22
N GLN A 179 -21.53 -7.70 -4.03
CA GLN A 179 -22.28 -6.56 -3.54
C GLN A 179 -23.50 -7.04 -2.74
N ARG A 180 -23.69 -6.49 -1.55
CA ARG A 180 -24.83 -6.83 -0.68
C ARG A 180 -26.01 -5.90 -0.98
N GLU A 181 -27.19 -6.25 -0.44
CA GLU A 181 -28.43 -5.47 -0.61
C GLU A 181 -28.31 -4.01 -0.13
N ASP A 182 -27.43 -3.74 0.83
CA ASP A 182 -27.12 -2.38 1.30
C ASP A 182 -26.20 -1.59 0.36
N GLY A 183 -25.83 -2.16 -0.80
CA GLY A 183 -24.94 -1.56 -1.78
C GLY A 183 -23.46 -1.66 -1.43
N GLY A 184 -23.11 -2.18 -0.25
CA GLY A 184 -21.74 -2.31 0.21
C GLY A 184 -21.12 -3.67 -0.05
N TRP A 185 -19.81 -3.75 0.12
CA TRP A 185 -19.05 -5.01 0.03
C TRP A 185 -18.66 -5.53 1.42
N PRO A 186 -18.50 -6.86 1.58
CA PRO A 186 -17.93 -7.44 2.79
C PRO A 186 -16.41 -7.19 2.84
N ILE A 187 -15.85 -7.24 4.05
CA ILE A 187 -14.41 -7.44 4.25
C ILE A 187 -14.10 -8.94 4.25
N HIS A 188 -12.86 -9.31 3.89
CA HIS A 188 -12.43 -10.72 3.81
C HIS A 188 -11.44 -11.11 4.92
N TRP A 189 -11.24 -10.25 5.90
CA TRP A 189 -10.37 -10.49 7.06
C TRP A 189 -11.15 -10.42 8.37
N GLN A 190 -10.61 -11.04 9.41
CA GLN A 190 -11.19 -11.00 10.74
C GLN A 190 -11.13 -9.57 11.30
N THR A 191 -12.29 -9.05 11.72
CA THR A 191 -12.40 -7.76 12.40
C THR A 191 -12.27 -7.91 13.91
N VAL A 192 -11.78 -6.86 14.58
CA VAL A 192 -11.66 -6.79 16.04
C VAL A 192 -12.96 -6.36 16.73
N SER A 193 -13.91 -5.78 15.99
CA SER A 193 -15.23 -5.38 16.52
C SER A 193 -16.24 -5.10 15.40
N PRO A 194 -17.56 -5.10 15.70
CA PRO A 194 -18.57 -4.68 14.73
C PRO A 194 -18.39 -3.23 14.24
N GLY A 195 -17.93 -2.33 15.10
CA GLY A 195 -17.64 -0.94 14.71
C GLY A 195 -16.50 -0.83 13.71
N ALA A 196 -15.42 -1.59 13.93
CA ALA A 196 -14.31 -1.68 12.99
C ALA A 196 -14.76 -2.30 11.65
N GLU A 197 -15.64 -3.31 11.69
CA GLU A 197 -16.20 -3.90 10.47
C GLU A 197 -16.96 -2.86 9.64
N LEU A 198 -17.87 -2.11 10.26
CA LEU A 198 -18.65 -1.09 9.58
C LEU A 198 -17.77 -0.01 8.96
N ALA A 199 -16.76 0.48 9.69
CA ALA A 199 -15.82 1.47 9.19
C ALA A 199 -15.04 0.94 7.96
N TRP A 200 -14.51 -0.28 8.04
CA TRP A 200 -13.77 -0.89 6.93
C TRP A 200 -14.66 -1.23 5.74
N ARG A 201 -15.90 -1.67 5.95
CA ARG A 201 -16.86 -1.88 4.85
C ARG A 201 -17.15 -0.58 4.09
N GLY A 202 -17.24 0.54 4.80
CA GLY A 202 -17.38 1.86 4.16
C GLY A 202 -16.20 2.17 3.24
N TRP A 203 -14.98 2.01 3.74
CA TRP A 203 -13.76 2.22 2.94
C TRP A 203 -13.66 1.25 1.74
N ILE A 204 -13.85 -0.06 1.98
CA ILE A 204 -13.81 -1.07 0.92
C ILE A 204 -14.87 -0.77 -0.15
N THR A 205 -16.08 -0.35 0.23
CA THR A 205 -17.13 -0.03 -0.73
C THR A 205 -16.69 1.08 -1.69
N VAL A 206 -16.07 2.14 -1.18
CA VAL A 206 -15.54 3.22 -2.02
C VAL A 206 -14.44 2.70 -2.96
N GLU A 207 -13.50 1.90 -2.45
CA GLU A 207 -12.42 1.33 -3.29
C GLU A 207 -12.96 0.40 -4.37
N ARG A 208 -13.98 -0.45 -4.06
CA ARG A 208 -14.60 -1.31 -5.07
C ARG A 208 -15.35 -0.51 -6.13
N LEU A 209 -16.05 0.55 -5.76
CA LEU A 209 -16.70 1.44 -6.72
C LEU A 209 -15.67 2.15 -7.63
N LYS A 210 -14.54 2.61 -7.07
CA LYS A 210 -13.44 3.18 -7.87
C LYS A 210 -12.89 2.16 -8.86
N THR A 211 -12.66 0.92 -8.44
CA THR A 211 -12.23 -0.16 -9.33
C THR A 211 -13.24 -0.44 -10.43
N LEU A 212 -14.52 -0.62 -10.09
CA LEU A 212 -15.58 -0.86 -11.08
C LEU A 212 -15.66 0.26 -12.12
N ARG A 213 -15.58 1.52 -11.68
CA ARG A 213 -15.55 2.69 -12.57
C ARG A 213 -14.31 2.71 -13.45
N ALA A 214 -13.14 2.41 -12.90
CA ALA A 214 -11.88 2.42 -13.64
C ALA A 214 -11.86 1.41 -14.80
N TYR A 215 -12.63 0.33 -14.67
CA TYR A 215 -12.82 -0.67 -15.72
C TYR A 215 -14.12 -0.49 -16.53
N GLY A 216 -14.85 0.61 -16.35
CA GLY A 216 -16.05 0.94 -17.12
C GLY A 216 -17.26 0.04 -16.86
N VAL A 217 -17.31 -0.62 -15.70
CA VAL A 217 -18.48 -1.43 -15.28
C VAL A 217 -19.63 -0.52 -14.82
N ILE A 218 -19.31 0.62 -14.22
CA ILE A 218 -20.24 1.66 -13.76
C ILE A 218 -19.79 3.06 -14.16
#